data_AF-A0A965PU61-F1
#
_entry.id   AF-A0A965PU61-F1
#
_cell.length_a   1.000
_cell.length_b   1.000
_cell.length_c   1.000
_cell.angle_alpha   90.00
_cell.angle_beta   90.00
_cell.angle_gamma   90.00
#
_symmetry.space_group_name_H-M   'P 1'
#
loop_
_entity.id
_entity.type
_entity.pdbx_description
1 polymer ?
#
loop_
_entity_poly.entity_id
_entity_poly.type
_entity_poly.pdbx_seq_one_letter_code
_entity_poly.pdbx_strand_id
1 'polypeptide(L)'
;MANYPNNLNMFPEERDIIPEQKLWRAVLCQALYDALSDFRNQLLIDDDRQDAEYWFRDKPRSFYEVCRNAGFDPIYIHDKVKNLMNLKKLNKLGIVWNYERKNKNYRNMEYK
;
A
#
# COMPACT_ATOMS: atom_id res chain seq x y z
N MET A 1 20.99 16.88 10.48
CA MET A 1 19.76 16.09 10.75
C MET A 1 18.97 16.04 9.45
N ALA A 2 18.90 14.87 8.81
CA ALA A 2 18.28 14.75 7.48
C ALA A 2 16.75 14.86 7.61
N ASN A 3 16.19 15.90 6.99
CA ASN A 3 14.75 16.12 6.91
C ASN A 3 14.24 15.33 5.69
N TYR A 4 13.65 14.16 5.94
CA TYR A 4 12.96 13.41 4.90
C TYR A 4 11.58 14.03 4.70
N PRO A 5 11.20 14.45 3.48
CA PRO A 5 9.83 14.83 3.22
C PRO A 5 8.96 13.58 3.37
N ASN A 6 8.13 13.55 4.42
CA ASN A 6 7.05 12.59 4.56
C ASN A 6 6.07 12.81 3.41
N ASN A 7 6.26 12.08 2.32
CA ASN A 7 5.36 12.06 1.16
C ASN A 7 4.06 11.26 1.47
N LEU A 8 3.51 11.47 2.66
CA LEU A 8 2.23 10.95 3.14
C LEU A 8 1.24 12.08 3.44
N ASN A 9 1.53 13.31 3.00
CA ASN A 9 0.59 14.43 3.00
C ASN A 9 -0.48 14.25 1.90
N MET A 10 -1.21 13.14 1.93
CA MET A 10 -2.43 12.91 1.15
C MET A 10 -3.70 13.19 1.99
N PHE A 11 -3.56 13.93 3.09
CA PHE A 11 -4.70 14.41 3.87
C PHE A 11 -4.94 15.87 3.50
N PRO A 12 -5.92 16.18 2.63
CA PRO A 12 -6.38 17.57 2.51
C PRO A 12 -6.88 18.01 3.89
N GLU A 13 -6.64 19.27 4.23
CA GLU A 13 -6.97 19.88 5.53
C GLU A 13 -8.26 19.29 6.13
N GLU A 14 -8.17 18.72 7.33
CA GLU A 14 -9.22 17.93 8.00
C GLU A 14 -10.56 18.67 8.25
N ARG A 15 -10.65 19.93 7.83
CA ARG A 15 -11.77 20.84 8.10
C ARG A 15 -13.02 20.56 7.26
N ASP A 16 -12.90 19.88 6.11
CA ASP A 16 -14.03 19.67 5.18
C ASP A 16 -14.46 18.20 5.00
N ILE A 17 -13.90 17.27 5.78
CA ILE A 17 -14.23 15.84 5.65
C ILE A 17 -15.35 15.49 6.62
N ILE A 18 -16.51 15.09 6.09
CA ILE A 18 -17.64 14.61 6.91
C ILE A 18 -17.25 13.37 7.73
N PRO A 19 -17.83 13.18 8.94
CA PRO A 19 -17.50 12.04 9.81
C PRO A 19 -17.60 10.68 9.12
N GLU A 20 -18.60 10.49 8.25
CA GLU A 20 -18.80 9.28 7.47
C GLU A 20 -17.62 9.01 6.54
N GLN A 21 -17.13 10.05 5.86
CA GLN A 21 -15.97 9.92 4.98
C GLN A 21 -14.71 9.58 5.78
N LYS A 22 -14.54 10.10 7.02
CA LYS A 22 -13.46 9.70 7.93
C LYS A 22 -13.55 8.21 8.29
N LEU A 23 -14.75 7.71 8.58
CA LEU A 23 -14.98 6.29 8.83
C LEU A 23 -14.57 5.42 7.63
N TRP A 24 -15.00 5.78 6.42
CA TRP A 24 -14.66 5.02 5.22
C TRP A 24 -13.17 5.05 4.89
N ARG A 25 -12.48 6.16 5.19
CA ARG A 25 -11.02 6.23 5.12
C ARG A 25 -10.37 5.29 6.12
N ALA A 26 -10.86 5.20 7.35
CA ALA A 26 -10.34 4.26 8.34
C ALA A 26 -10.53 2.81 7.89
N VAL A 27 -11.70 2.46 7.33
CA VAL A 27 -11.95 1.13 6.74
C VAL A 27 -10.97 0.82 5.62
N LEU A 28 -10.76 1.77 4.71
CA LEU A 28 -9.81 1.61 3.60
C LEU A 28 -8.37 1.45 4.10
N CYS A 29 -7.95 2.24 5.10
CA CYS A 29 -6.64 2.13 5.72
C CYS A 29 -6.42 0.79 6.41
N GLN A 30 -7.44 0.25 7.10
CA GLN A 30 -7.35 -1.06 7.73
C GLN A 30 -7.18 -2.16 6.68
N ALA A 31 -8.02 -2.15 5.63
CA ALA A 31 -7.89 -3.11 4.53
C ALA A 31 -6.50 -3.05 3.87
N LEU A 32 -5.96 -1.84 3.65
CA LEU A 32 -4.60 -1.66 3.13
C LEU A 32 -3.55 -2.27 4.06
N TYR A 33 -3.69 -2.05 5.37
CA TYR A 33 -2.80 -2.62 6.37
C TYR A 33 -2.85 -4.15 6.32
N ASP A 34 -4.04 -4.73 6.30
CA ASP A 34 -4.21 -6.19 6.27
C ASP A 34 -3.60 -6.79 4.99
N ALA A 35 -3.81 -6.13 3.85
CA ALA A 35 -3.28 -6.59 2.56
C ALA A 35 -1.76 -6.38 2.39
N LEU A 36 -1.18 -5.30 2.93
CA LEU A 36 0.21 -4.91 2.68
C LEU A 36 1.18 -5.27 3.81
N SER A 37 0.69 -5.55 5.02
CA SER A 37 1.57 -5.89 6.14
C SER A 37 2.40 -7.14 5.86
N ASP A 38 3.69 -7.03 6.18
CA ASP A 38 4.64 -8.15 6.22
C ASP A 38 4.83 -8.68 7.64
N PHE A 39 4.26 -7.99 8.63
CA PHE A 39 4.21 -8.48 10.00
C PHE A 39 3.30 -9.69 10.09
N ARG A 40 3.89 -10.86 10.35
CA ARG A 40 3.17 -12.00 10.93
C ARG A 40 2.78 -11.64 12.36
N ASN A 41 1.82 -10.74 12.51
CA ASN A 41 1.17 -10.59 13.80
C ASN A 41 0.39 -11.88 14.04
N GLN A 42 0.65 -12.53 15.18
CA GLN A 42 -0.09 -13.72 15.64
C GLN A 42 -1.62 -13.49 15.73
N LEU A 43 -2.06 -12.23 15.60
CA LEU A 43 -3.45 -11.79 15.65
C LEU A 43 -4.15 -11.73 14.29
N LEU A 44 -3.41 -11.70 13.17
CA LEU A 44 -3.99 -11.76 11.83
C LEU A 44 -3.96 -13.22 11.38
N ILE A 45 -5.14 -13.79 11.18
CA ILE A 45 -5.27 -15.12 10.58
C ILE A 45 -4.83 -14.97 9.12
N ASP A 46 -4.03 -15.91 8.61
CA ASP A 46 -3.50 -15.84 7.23
C ASP A 46 -4.63 -15.67 6.18
N ASP A 47 -5.83 -16.17 6.50
CA ASP A 47 -7.06 -16.04 5.69
C ASP A 47 -7.52 -14.58 5.55
N ASP A 48 -7.54 -13.79 6.63
CA ASP A 48 -8.00 -12.39 6.59
C ASP A 48 -7.11 -11.53 5.68
N ARG A 49 -5.80 -11.80 5.71
CA ARG A 49 -4.84 -11.16 4.82
C ARG A 49 -5.09 -11.55 3.36
N GLN A 50 -5.32 -12.83 3.10
CA GLN A 50 -5.57 -13.32 1.75
C GLN A 50 -6.87 -12.74 1.18
N ASP A 51 -7.91 -12.64 2.01
CA ASP A 51 -9.17 -12.00 1.66
C ASP A 51 -9.00 -10.52 1.35
N ALA A 52 -8.21 -9.78 2.15
CA ALA A 52 -7.88 -8.40 1.85
C ALA A 52 -7.10 -8.26 0.53
N GLU A 53 -6.12 -9.13 0.28
CA GLU A 53 -5.38 -9.17 -0.99
C GLU A 53 -6.32 -9.42 -2.19
N TYR A 54 -7.28 -10.34 -2.05
CA TYR A 54 -8.30 -10.64 -3.07
C TYR A 54 -9.29 -9.50 -3.26
N TRP A 55 -9.70 -8.84 -2.19
CA TRP A 55 -10.60 -7.69 -2.25
C TRP A 55 -10.04 -6.56 -3.12
N PHE A 56 -8.75 -6.22 -2.96
CA PHE A 56 -8.10 -5.26 -3.85
C PHE A 56 -7.88 -5.80 -5.27
N ARG A 57 -7.55 -7.08 -5.44
CA ARG A 57 -7.29 -7.66 -6.76
C ARG A 57 -8.55 -7.72 -7.63
N ASP A 58 -9.61 -8.29 -7.06
CA ASP A 58 -10.82 -8.68 -7.80
C ASP A 58 -11.78 -7.51 -7.96
N LYS A 59 -11.58 -6.42 -7.21
CA LYS A 59 -12.39 -5.19 -7.26
C LYS A 59 -13.90 -5.51 -7.20
N PRO A 60 -14.36 -6.20 -6.14
CA PRO A 60 -15.79 -6.43 -5.97
C PRO A 60 -16.52 -5.09 -5.80
N ARG A 61 -17.85 -5.10 -5.93
CA ARG A 61 -18.68 -3.88 -5.78
C ARG A 61 -18.38 -3.12 -4.48
N SER A 62 -18.16 -3.84 -3.37
CA SER A 62 -17.82 -3.26 -2.08
C SER A 62 -16.53 -2.44 -2.09
N PHE A 63 -15.54 -2.80 -2.91
CA PHE A 63 -14.32 -2.02 -3.10
C PHE A 63 -14.60 -0.64 -3.69
N TYR A 64 -15.43 -0.58 -4.74
CA TYR A 64 -15.82 0.70 -5.35
C TYR A 64 -16.60 1.57 -4.38
N GLU A 65 -17.51 0.97 -3.60
CA GLU A 65 -18.31 1.69 -2.61
C GLU A 65 -17.44 2.27 -1.49
N VAL A 66 -16.53 1.48 -0.91
CA VAL A 66 -15.61 1.97 0.14
C VAL A 66 -14.72 3.10 -0.39
N CYS A 67 -14.14 2.95 -1.59
CA CYS A 67 -13.29 3.98 -2.18
C CYS A 67 -14.05 5.28 -2.43
N ARG A 68 -15.24 5.20 -3.04
CA ARG A 68 -16.08 6.38 -3.32
C ARG A 68 -16.54 7.05 -2.03
N ASN A 69 -16.96 6.27 -1.04
CA ASN A 69 -17.40 6.81 0.25
C ASN A 69 -16.25 7.41 1.07
N ALA A 70 -15.02 6.95 0.87
CA ALA A 70 -13.81 7.56 1.40
C ALA A 70 -13.39 8.84 0.64
N GLY A 71 -14.04 9.13 -0.49
CA GLY A 71 -13.76 10.25 -1.39
C GLY A 71 -12.53 10.04 -2.27
N PHE A 72 -12.23 8.79 -2.63
CA PHE A 72 -11.15 8.43 -3.53
C PHE A 72 -11.69 7.85 -4.84
N ASP A 73 -10.92 8.03 -5.92
CA ASP A 73 -11.15 7.30 -7.17
C ASP A 73 -10.73 5.83 -6.99
N PRO A 74 -11.66 4.86 -7.13
CA PRO A 74 -11.36 3.44 -7.00
C PRO A 74 -10.27 2.95 -7.98
N ILE A 75 -10.20 3.54 -9.18
CA ILE A 75 -9.21 3.14 -10.20
C ILE A 75 -7.81 3.55 -9.74
N TYR A 76 -7.67 4.80 -9.30
CA TYR A 76 -6.42 5.31 -8.74
C TYR A 76 -5.92 4.49 -7.55
N ILE A 77 -6.82 4.17 -6.61
CA ILE A 77 -6.48 3.35 -5.44
C ILE A 77 -6.03 1.96 -5.87
N HIS A 78 -6.79 1.30 -6.75
CA HIS A 78 -6.44 -0.03 -7.24
C HIS A 78 -5.05 -0.07 -7.87
N ASP A 79 -4.71 0.90 -8.73
CA ASP A 79 -3.42 0.91 -9.41
C ASP A 79 -2.26 1.14 -8.43
N LYS A 80 -2.45 2.00 -7.43
CA LYS A 80 -1.47 2.18 -6.36
C LYS A 80 -1.27 0.91 -5.54
N VAL A 81 -2.35 0.27 -5.11
CA VAL A 81 -2.28 -0.94 -4.29
C VAL A 81 -1.68 -2.11 -5.05
N LYS A 82 -2.06 -2.30 -6.32
CA LYS A 82 -1.50 -3.32 -7.20
C LYS A 82 0.02 -3.18 -7.32
N ASN A 83 0.52 -1.96 -7.48
CA ASN A 83 1.97 -1.71 -7.53
C ASN A 83 2.65 -2.08 -6.20
N LEU A 84 2.05 -1.71 -5.06
CA LEU A 84 2.57 -2.05 -3.74
C LEU A 84 2.58 -3.57 -3.50
N MET A 85 1.52 -4.27 -3.89
CA MET A 85 1.45 -5.74 -3.79
C MET A 85 2.50 -6.42 -4.67
N ASN A 86 2.75 -5.90 -5.87
CA ASN A 86 3.80 -6.42 -6.75
C ASN A 86 5.19 -6.20 -6.13
N LEU A 87 5.46 -5.02 -5.58
CA LEU A 87 6.71 -4.74 -4.86
C LEU A 87 6.88 -5.68 -3.66
N LYS A 88 5.83 -5.90 -2.88
CA LYS A 88 5.81 -6.87 -1.76
C LYS A 88 6.20 -8.28 -2.23
N LYS A 89 5.63 -8.75 -3.34
CA LYS A 89 5.98 -10.05 -3.94
C LYS A 89 7.45 -10.10 -4.39
N LEU A 90 7.94 -9.06 -5.05
CA LEU A 90 9.34 -8.98 -5.49
C LEU A 90 10.32 -8.93 -4.31
N ASN A 91 9.97 -8.23 -3.23
CA ASN A 91 10.74 -8.21 -1.98
C ASN A 91 10.81 -9.59 -1.35
N LYS A 92 9.69 -10.31 -1.26
CA LYS A 92 9.63 -11.69 -0.74
C LYS A 92 10.48 -12.66 -1.56
N LEU A 93 10.59 -12.45 -2.87
CA LEU A 93 11.46 -13.23 -3.77
C LEU A 93 12.94 -12.80 -3.74
N GLY A 94 13.30 -11.76 -2.97
CA GLY A 94 14.66 -11.24 -2.91
C GLY A 94 15.14 -10.52 -4.19
N ILE A 95 14.24 -10.27 -5.15
CA ILE A 95 14.60 -9.68 -6.45
C ILE A 95 14.99 -8.21 -6.31
N VAL A 96 14.28 -7.45 -5.47
CA VAL A 96 14.59 -6.02 -5.22
C VAL A 96 15.97 -5.87 -4.59
N TRP A 97 16.28 -6.68 -3.57
CA TRP A 97 17.62 -6.73 -2.96
C TRP A 97 18.71 -7.11 -3.97
N ASN A 98 18.42 -8.06 -4.87
CA ASN A 98 19.36 -8.47 -5.91
C ASN A 98 19.59 -7.36 -6.95
N TYR A 99 18.57 -6.57 -7.28
CA TYR A 99 18.71 -5.40 -8.14
C TYR A 99 19.54 -4.29 -7.50
N GLU A 100 19.24 -3.91 -6.25
CA GLU A 100 19.99 -2.87 -5.52
C GLU A 100 21.46 -3.26 -5.31
N ARG A 101 21.71 -4.53 -4.95
CA ARG A 101 23.07 -5.06 -4.76
C ARG A 101 23.87 -5.04 -6.07
N LYS A 102 23.27 -5.42 -7.20
CA LYS A 102 23.92 -5.31 -8.52
C LYS A 102 24.21 -3.86 -8.88
N ASN A 103 23.25 -2.96 -8.71
CA ASN A 103 23.40 -1.55 -9.08
C ASN A 103 24.50 -0.84 -8.26
N LYS A 104 24.63 -1.17 -6.97
CA LYS A 104 25.75 -0.70 -6.13
C LYS A 104 27.10 -1.20 -6.63
N ASN A 105 27.19 -2.45 -7.05
CA ASN A 105 28.42 -3.01 -7.63
C ASN A 105 28.79 -2.33 -8.96
N TYR A 106 27.82 -2.03 -9.83
CA TYR A 106 28.08 -1.30 -11.08
C TYR A 106 28.62 0.11 -10.84
N ARG A 107 27.99 0.88 -9.95
CA ARG A 107 28.49 2.21 -9.59
C ARG A 107 29.90 2.17 -9.02
N ASN A 108 30.23 1.18 -8.19
CA ASN A 108 31.58 1.02 -7.64
C ASN A 108 32.64 0.64 -8.70
N MET A 109 32.23 0.13 -9.87
CA MET A 109 33.13 -0.18 -10.99
C MET A 109 33.34 1.02 -11.93
N GLU A 110 32.41 1.97 -11.98
CA GLU A 110 32.52 3.19 -12.82
C GLU A 110 33.47 4.25 -12.24
N TYR A 111 33.90 4.11 -10.98
CA TYR A 111 34.84 5.02 -10.30
C TYR A 111 36.25 4.42 -10.08
N LYS A 112 36.64 3.40 -10.85
CA LYS A 112 38.00 2.84 -10.87
C LYS A 112 38.59 2.98 -12.27
#